data_AF-A0A2E6ERH8-F1
#
_entry.id   AF-A0A2E6ERH8-F1
#
_cell.length_a   1.000
_cell.length_b   1.000
_cell.length_c   1.000
_cell.angle_alpha   90.00
_cell.angle_beta   90.00
_cell.angle_gamma   90.00
#
_symmetry.space_group_name_H-M   'P 1'
#
loop_
_entity.id
_entity.type
_entity.pdbx_description
1 polymer ?
#
loop_
_entity_poly.entity_id
_entity_poly.type
_entity_poly.pdbx_seq_one_letter_code
_entity_poly.pdbx_strand_id
1 'polypeptide(L)'
;MACLATWTPMNRLSTQLSRGPDAPSRALARLLLVAALLLMWTSCKRAPVEGSTPGSCADRADNDDDGLFDCNDPDCTASPDCSELLTGDDDDSAGGCSSIEQLDCEGFCAPQEWLGDGQCDDSAYPYYGHYVNFACEQLNWDNGDCSESGDDDDSASPGDDDDDSVVEPWTFGEIFAFASDHCSCHSEPEHDSGFVLPSTAAQLYISWVGSEGLGQPSSQLPSMDRIEPGDSSRSYVWHKLDGTHLDQGGSGSRMPQGGPFLTPAALAGIRAWIDEGAAQTP
;
A
#
# COMPACT_ATOMS: atom_id res chain seq x y z
N MET A 1 -2.03 38.44 -44.37
CA MET A 1 -3.05 38.99 -43.46
C MET A 1 -2.33 39.65 -42.30
N ALA A 2 -2.35 40.99 -42.23
CA ALA A 2 -1.78 41.77 -41.13
C ALA A 2 -2.95 42.49 -40.43
N CYS A 3 -3.18 42.16 -39.16
CA CYS A 3 -4.15 42.84 -38.30
C CYS A 3 -3.48 44.05 -37.64
N LEU A 4 -3.79 45.25 -38.11
CA LEU A 4 -3.44 46.51 -37.46
C LEU A 4 -4.61 46.92 -36.56
N ALA A 5 -4.44 46.77 -35.24
CA ALA A 5 -5.35 47.32 -34.22
C ALA A 5 -4.92 48.75 -33.88
N THR A 6 -5.78 49.72 -34.19
CA THR A 6 -5.59 51.14 -33.88
C THR A 6 -6.00 51.44 -32.44
N TRP A 7 -5.09 52.05 -31.68
CA TRP A 7 -5.33 52.52 -30.31
C TRP A 7 -5.87 53.95 -30.33
N THR A 8 -7.02 54.18 -29.69
CA THR A 8 -7.54 55.51 -29.36
C THR A 8 -7.22 55.84 -27.90
N PRO A 9 -6.59 56.99 -27.58
CA PRO A 9 -6.36 57.39 -26.20
C PRO A 9 -7.63 58.00 -25.60
N MET A 10 -8.16 57.39 -24.53
CA MET A 10 -9.24 57.97 -23.72
C MET A 10 -8.70 59.09 -22.83
N ASN A 11 -9.36 60.25 -22.94
CA ASN A 11 -9.12 61.47 -22.18
C ASN A 11 -9.20 61.25 -20.66
N ARG A 12 -8.20 61.79 -19.96
CA ARG A 12 -8.16 61.96 -18.50
C ARG A 12 -9.21 63.00 -18.07
N LEU A 13 -10.37 62.56 -17.60
CA LEU A 13 -11.27 63.42 -16.84
C LEU A 13 -10.69 63.61 -15.44
N SER A 14 -10.06 64.76 -15.23
CA SER A 14 -9.61 65.23 -13.92
C SER A 14 -10.83 65.75 -13.15
N THR A 15 -11.47 64.87 -12.38
CA THR A 15 -12.52 65.27 -11.44
C THR A 15 -11.87 65.95 -10.23
N GLN A 16 -11.82 67.28 -10.25
CA GLN A 16 -11.53 68.11 -9.09
C GLN A 16 -12.65 67.94 -8.06
N LEU A 17 -12.45 67.05 -7.08
CA LEU A 17 -13.32 66.97 -5.90
C LEU A 17 -13.08 68.23 -5.03
N SER A 18 -14.03 69.16 -5.06
CA SER A 18 -14.11 70.27 -4.11
C SER A 18 -14.35 69.72 -2.70
N ARG A 19 -13.40 69.94 -1.78
CA ARG A 19 -13.56 69.62 -0.34
C ARG A 19 -14.65 70.52 0.24
N GLY A 20 -15.74 69.92 0.71
CA GLY A 20 -16.75 70.59 1.53
C GLY A 20 -16.21 71.01 2.90
N PRO A 21 -16.91 71.91 3.61
CA PRO A 21 -16.42 72.56 4.84
C PRO A 21 -16.36 71.66 6.09
N ASP A 22 -16.78 70.40 6.00
CA ASP A 22 -16.87 69.49 7.15
C ASP A 22 -15.82 68.36 7.12
N ALA A 23 -14.66 68.62 6.52
CA ALA A 23 -13.56 67.66 6.56
C ALA A 23 -12.91 67.68 7.96
N PRO A 24 -12.87 66.54 8.70
CA PRO A 24 -12.22 66.48 10.00
C PRO A 24 -10.74 66.85 9.84
N SER A 25 -10.20 67.59 10.82
CA SER A 25 -8.81 68.05 10.77
C SER A 25 -7.86 66.86 10.55
N ARG A 26 -6.75 67.08 9.84
CA ARG A 26 -5.76 66.01 9.55
C ARG A 26 -5.29 65.27 10.82
N ALA A 27 -5.32 65.94 11.97
CA ALA A 27 -5.02 65.35 13.27
C ALA A 27 -6.13 64.38 13.72
N LEU A 28 -7.40 64.76 13.58
CA LEU A 28 -8.55 63.93 13.92
C LEU A 28 -8.67 62.71 13.00
N ALA A 29 -8.40 62.87 11.70
CA ALA A 29 -8.35 61.75 10.74
C ALA A 29 -7.23 60.75 11.07
N ARG A 30 -6.05 61.21 11.50
CA ARG A 30 -4.96 60.34 11.95
C ARG A 30 -5.29 59.64 13.26
N LEU A 31 -5.91 60.34 14.21
CA LEU A 31 -6.32 59.75 15.49
C LEU A 31 -7.36 58.65 15.29
N LEU A 32 -8.31 58.86 14.38
CA LEU A 32 -9.31 57.85 14.01
C LEU A 32 -8.67 56.64 13.29
N LEU A 33 -7.65 56.86 12.45
CA LEU A 33 -6.92 55.78 11.78
C LEU A 33 -6.10 54.94 12.78
N VAL A 34 -5.42 55.59 13.73
CA VAL A 34 -4.69 54.90 14.80
C VAL A 34 -5.65 54.18 15.75
N ALA A 35 -6.79 54.79 16.09
CA ALA A 35 -7.83 54.14 16.89
C ALA A 35 -8.43 52.93 16.16
N ALA A 36 -8.67 53.02 14.85
CA ALA A 36 -9.16 51.90 14.03
C ALA A 36 -8.12 50.76 13.92
N LEU A 37 -6.83 51.09 13.78
CA LEU A 37 -5.74 50.11 13.77
C LEU A 37 -5.56 49.45 15.15
N LEU A 38 -5.67 50.21 16.25
CA LEU A 38 -5.64 49.68 17.61
C LEU A 38 -6.86 48.79 17.89
N LEU A 39 -8.07 49.17 17.42
CA LEU A 39 -9.27 48.35 17.51
C LEU A 39 -9.16 47.05 16.69
N MET A 40 -8.54 47.11 15.51
CA MET A 40 -8.24 45.91 14.70
C MET A 40 -7.23 44.98 15.37
N TRP A 41 -6.21 45.51 16.06
CA TRP A 41 -5.25 44.69 16.81
C TRP A 41 -5.82 44.08 18.10
N THR A 42 -6.82 44.71 18.73
CA THR A 42 -7.49 44.14 19.92
C THR A 42 -8.54 43.08 19.59
N SER A 43 -8.80 42.79 18.30
CA SER A 43 -9.87 41.89 17.88
C SER A 43 -9.40 40.50 17.41
N CYS A 44 -8.09 40.20 17.50
CA CYS A 44 -7.63 38.82 17.54
C CYS A 44 -7.97 38.26 18.92
N LYS A 45 -9.20 37.80 19.11
CA LYS A 45 -9.45 36.81 20.16
C LYS A 45 -8.57 35.62 19.81
N ARG A 46 -7.63 35.28 20.69
CA ARG A 46 -6.95 33.98 20.61
C ARG A 46 -8.07 32.94 20.49
N ALA A 47 -7.97 32.08 19.49
CA ALA A 47 -8.91 30.97 19.39
C ALA A 47 -8.89 30.21 20.74
N PRO A 48 -10.06 29.80 21.24
CA PRO A 48 -10.11 29.07 22.50
C PRO A 48 -9.21 27.84 22.36
N VAL A 49 -8.29 27.64 23.31
CA VAL A 49 -7.37 26.50 23.33
C VAL A 49 -8.13 25.18 23.14
N GLU A 50 -7.62 24.29 22.29
CA GLU A 50 -8.22 22.97 22.09
C GLU A 50 -8.34 22.22 23.43
N GLY A 51 -9.44 21.49 23.64
CA GLY A 51 -9.73 20.81 24.91
C GLY A 51 -10.31 21.67 26.04
N SER A 52 -10.64 22.94 25.77
CA SER A 52 -11.30 23.81 26.76
C SER A 52 -12.81 23.56 26.92
N THR A 53 -13.42 22.72 26.06
CA THR A 53 -14.81 22.27 26.18
C THR A 53 -14.91 20.74 26.20
N PRO A 54 -15.87 20.16 26.94
CA PRO A 54 -16.06 18.71 26.93
C PRO A 54 -16.33 18.19 25.52
N GLY A 55 -15.57 17.19 25.09
CA GLY A 55 -15.72 16.56 23.78
C GLY A 55 -15.03 17.25 22.61
N SER A 56 -14.36 18.40 22.81
CA SER A 56 -13.61 19.05 21.71
C SER A 56 -12.34 18.29 21.33
N CYS A 57 -11.79 17.48 22.23
CA CYS A 57 -10.65 16.61 21.92
C CYS A 57 -11.04 15.29 21.22
N ALA A 58 -12.29 15.14 20.77
CA ALA A 58 -12.79 13.92 20.12
C ALA A 58 -13.81 14.22 18.99
N ASP A 59 -13.98 15.47 18.60
CA ASP A 59 -15.01 15.88 17.62
C ASP A 59 -14.46 16.07 16.19
N ARG A 60 -13.16 15.80 15.97
CA ARG A 60 -12.46 15.93 14.69
C ARG A 60 -12.50 17.35 14.12
N ALA A 61 -12.67 18.33 14.99
CA ALA A 61 -12.57 19.74 14.64
C ALA A 61 -11.29 20.33 15.21
N ASP A 62 -10.71 21.25 14.44
CA ASP A 62 -9.64 22.13 14.86
C ASP A 62 -10.34 23.37 15.43
N ASN A 63 -10.76 23.31 16.70
CA ASN A 63 -11.55 24.36 17.34
C ASN A 63 -10.69 25.57 17.72
N ASP A 64 -9.36 25.47 17.56
CA ASP A 64 -8.40 26.55 17.76
C ASP A 64 -7.61 27.01 16.49
N ASP A 65 -7.91 26.38 15.36
CA ASP A 65 -7.48 26.72 13.98
C ASP A 65 -5.95 26.69 13.78
N ASP A 66 -5.24 25.82 14.53
CA ASP A 66 -3.78 25.68 14.50
C ASP A 66 -3.26 24.57 13.55
N GLY A 67 -4.18 23.80 12.98
CA GLY A 67 -3.94 22.71 12.04
C GLY A 67 -3.82 21.33 12.70
N LEU A 68 -3.98 21.24 14.01
CA LEU A 68 -4.03 20.00 14.77
C LEU A 68 -5.48 19.70 15.16
N PHE A 69 -5.77 18.41 15.34
CA PHE A 69 -7.12 17.93 15.60
C PHE A 69 -7.06 16.92 16.75
N ASP A 70 -8.00 17.02 17.69
CA ASP A 70 -8.21 16.05 18.77
C ASP A 70 -6.91 15.69 19.52
N CYS A 71 -6.64 14.40 19.76
CA CYS A 71 -5.46 13.92 20.48
C CYS A 71 -4.13 14.09 19.74
N ASN A 72 -4.14 14.53 18.48
CA ASN A 72 -2.91 14.96 17.79
C ASN A 72 -2.55 16.41 18.14
N ASP A 73 -3.44 17.11 18.86
CA ASP A 73 -3.23 18.44 19.40
C ASP A 73 -2.55 18.38 20.79
N PRO A 74 -1.37 19.02 20.98
CA PRO A 74 -0.70 19.14 22.27
C PRO A 74 -1.58 19.72 23.38
N ASP A 75 -2.54 20.58 23.05
CA ASP A 75 -3.44 21.20 24.02
C ASP A 75 -4.50 20.21 24.54
N CYS A 76 -4.71 19.07 23.85
CA CYS A 76 -5.55 17.95 24.30
C CYS A 76 -4.83 16.93 25.22
N THR A 77 -3.54 17.11 25.54
CA THR A 77 -2.73 16.14 26.33
C THR A 77 -3.34 15.79 27.71
N ALA A 78 -4.14 16.68 28.31
CA ALA A 78 -4.77 16.47 29.61
C ALA A 78 -6.25 16.08 29.52
N SER A 79 -6.82 15.94 28.31
CA SER A 79 -8.21 15.56 28.14
C SER A 79 -8.39 14.08 28.53
N PRO A 80 -9.43 13.73 29.32
CA PRO A 80 -9.78 12.32 29.54
C PRO A 80 -10.09 11.59 28.23
N ASP A 81 -10.57 12.31 27.21
CA ASP A 81 -10.82 11.76 25.87
C ASP A 81 -9.53 11.24 25.19
N CYS A 82 -8.37 11.77 25.59
CA CYS A 82 -7.04 11.38 25.07
C CYS A 82 -6.21 10.58 26.08
N SER A 83 -6.75 10.36 27.29
CA SER A 83 -6.04 9.70 28.40
C SER A 83 -6.29 8.19 28.46
N GLU A 84 -7.00 7.62 27.47
CA GLU A 84 -7.26 6.18 27.27
C GLU A 84 -6.16 5.48 26.42
N LEU A 85 -4.90 5.93 26.53
CA LEU A 85 -3.75 5.18 26.02
C LEU A 85 -3.04 4.35 27.09
N LEU A 86 -3.54 4.29 28.34
CA LEU A 86 -2.91 3.51 29.42
C LEU A 86 -3.86 2.78 30.38
N THR A 87 -5.17 2.68 30.09
CA THR A 87 -6.07 1.79 30.83
C THR A 87 -6.99 1.08 29.85
N GLY A 88 -6.67 -0.17 29.51
CA GLY A 88 -7.60 -1.00 28.77
C GLY A 88 -8.89 -1.22 29.56
N ASP A 89 -10.02 -0.79 29.00
CA ASP A 89 -11.23 -1.58 28.81
C ASP A 89 -12.17 -0.79 27.88
N ASP A 90 -12.72 -1.48 26.88
CA ASP A 90 -13.96 -1.15 26.15
C ASP A 90 -13.93 -0.18 24.94
N ASP A 91 -13.70 -0.81 23.77
CA ASP A 91 -14.47 -0.63 22.52
C ASP A 91 -14.15 0.58 21.59
N ASP A 92 -13.87 0.25 20.32
CA ASP A 92 -13.79 1.11 19.12
C ASP A 92 -12.52 1.95 18.79
N SER A 93 -11.29 1.39 18.80
CA SER A 93 -10.25 1.69 17.75
C SER A 93 -8.88 0.97 17.87
N ALA A 94 -8.83 -0.29 18.30
CA ALA A 94 -7.66 -1.16 18.02
C ALA A 94 -8.05 -2.65 17.95
N GLY A 95 -8.27 -3.17 16.74
CA GLY A 95 -8.07 -4.59 16.39
C GLY A 95 -8.75 -5.68 17.26
N GLY A 96 -9.92 -5.42 17.84
CA GLY A 96 -10.64 -6.42 18.62
C GLY A 96 -11.57 -7.26 17.74
N CYS A 97 -11.29 -8.54 17.60
CA CYS A 97 -12.23 -9.49 17.02
C CYS A 97 -13.36 -9.83 18.01
N SER A 98 -14.47 -10.36 17.51
CA SER A 98 -15.55 -10.89 18.35
C SER A 98 -15.00 -11.93 19.34
N SER A 99 -15.70 -12.20 20.44
CA SER A 99 -15.26 -13.18 21.46
C SER A 99 -15.17 -14.64 20.97
N ILE A 100 -15.47 -14.89 19.69
CA ILE A 100 -15.38 -16.18 19.01
C ILE A 100 -14.43 -16.12 17.79
N GLU A 101 -13.76 -14.99 17.61
CA GLU A 101 -12.87 -14.71 16.49
C GLU A 101 -11.51 -14.25 17.02
N GLN A 102 -10.47 -14.70 16.35
CA GLN A 102 -9.09 -14.33 16.59
C GLN A 102 -8.63 -13.39 15.47
N LEU A 103 -7.87 -12.36 15.83
CA LEU A 103 -7.20 -11.50 14.86
C LEU A 103 -6.06 -12.29 14.23
N ASP A 104 -6.05 -12.32 12.90
CA ASP A 104 -5.03 -12.95 12.08
C ASP A 104 -3.79 -12.04 11.91
N CYS A 105 -2.78 -12.57 11.23
CA CYS A 105 -1.49 -11.91 11.07
C CYS A 105 -1.57 -10.62 10.24
N GLU A 106 -2.55 -10.49 9.34
CA GLU A 106 -2.81 -9.30 8.53
C GLU A 106 -3.81 -8.33 9.19
N GLY A 107 -4.31 -8.66 10.37
CA GLY A 107 -5.23 -7.81 11.13
C GLY A 107 -6.70 -7.95 10.74
N PHE A 108 -7.10 -9.07 10.15
CA PHE A 108 -8.48 -9.45 9.92
C PHE A 108 -8.97 -10.46 10.95
N CYS A 109 -10.28 -10.52 11.17
CA CYS A 109 -10.88 -11.46 12.11
C CYS A 109 -11.21 -12.78 11.42
N ALA A 110 -10.87 -13.88 12.07
CA ALA A 110 -11.19 -15.23 11.64
C ALA A 110 -11.65 -16.08 12.84
N PRO A 111 -12.38 -17.18 12.62
CA PRO A 111 -12.88 -18.00 13.73
C PRO A 111 -11.74 -18.44 14.65
N GLN A 112 -11.90 -18.24 15.96
CA GLN A 112 -10.88 -18.67 16.93
C GLN A 112 -10.70 -20.19 16.94
N GLU A 113 -11.71 -20.93 16.49
CA GLU A 113 -11.66 -22.39 16.39
C GLU A 113 -10.74 -22.91 15.27
N TRP A 114 -10.25 -22.02 14.39
CA TRP A 114 -9.28 -22.34 13.34
C TRP A 114 -7.85 -22.25 13.88
N LEU A 115 -7.61 -21.41 14.90
CA LEU A 115 -6.31 -21.35 15.57
C LEU A 115 -6.05 -22.64 16.35
N GLY A 116 -5.08 -23.45 15.93
CA GLY A 116 -4.74 -24.68 16.63
C GLY A 116 -5.68 -25.86 16.35
N ASP A 117 -6.31 -25.92 15.16
CA ASP A 117 -7.31 -26.92 14.79
C ASP A 117 -6.74 -28.23 14.19
N GLY A 118 -5.41 -28.33 14.09
CA GLY A 118 -4.65 -29.41 13.47
C GLY A 118 -4.37 -29.18 11.98
N GLN A 119 -4.77 -28.05 11.43
CA GLN A 119 -4.44 -27.60 10.08
C GLN A 119 -3.57 -26.35 10.18
N CYS A 120 -2.77 -26.10 9.15
CA CYS A 120 -2.04 -24.84 9.03
C CYS A 120 -2.87 -23.83 8.23
N ASP A 121 -3.30 -22.75 8.89
CA ASP A 121 -4.00 -21.63 8.27
C ASP A 121 -3.02 -20.58 7.75
N ASP A 122 -2.42 -20.84 6.59
CA ASP A 122 -1.37 -20.02 5.94
C ASP A 122 -1.88 -19.19 4.76
N SER A 123 -3.07 -18.59 4.88
CA SER A 123 -3.82 -17.99 3.77
C SER A 123 -4.43 -19.00 2.79
N ALA A 124 -4.67 -20.25 3.21
CA ALA A 124 -5.29 -21.28 2.39
C ALA A 124 -6.80 -21.05 2.15
N TYR A 125 -7.53 -20.59 3.16
CA TYR A 125 -8.99 -20.47 3.14
C TYR A 125 -9.49 -19.04 3.38
N PRO A 126 -10.49 -18.59 2.61
CA PRO A 126 -11.07 -17.28 2.82
C PRO A 126 -12.18 -17.30 3.88
N TYR A 127 -12.18 -16.30 4.76
CA TYR A 127 -13.28 -15.98 5.66
C TYR A 127 -13.77 -14.57 5.33
N TYR A 128 -15.06 -14.38 5.06
CA TYR A 128 -15.66 -13.10 4.63
C TYR A 128 -14.93 -12.30 3.52
N GLY A 129 -14.12 -12.96 2.70
CA GLY A 129 -13.44 -12.35 1.55
C GLY A 129 -11.99 -11.91 1.80
N HIS A 130 -11.45 -12.11 3.01
CA HIS A 130 -10.01 -12.09 3.29
C HIS A 130 -9.50 -13.52 3.47
N TYR A 131 -8.23 -13.76 3.15
CA TYR A 131 -7.57 -15.04 3.39
C TYR A 131 -7.03 -15.05 4.81
N VAL A 132 -7.40 -16.07 5.58
CA VAL A 132 -7.02 -16.17 6.99
C VAL A 132 -5.59 -16.66 7.09
N ASN A 133 -4.75 -15.91 7.82
CA ASN A 133 -3.39 -16.32 8.12
C ASN A 133 -3.15 -16.34 9.63
N PHE A 134 -3.07 -17.53 10.22
CA PHE A 134 -2.60 -17.73 11.58
C PHE A 134 -1.14 -18.22 11.64
N ALA A 135 -0.50 -18.41 10.48
CA ALA A 135 0.89 -18.80 10.34
C ALA A 135 1.87 -17.61 10.55
N CYS A 136 1.86 -17.01 11.74
CA CYS A 136 2.88 -16.05 12.18
C CYS A 136 3.31 -16.27 13.62
N GLU A 137 4.48 -15.73 13.98
CA GLU A 137 5.08 -15.83 15.31
C GLU A 137 4.13 -15.33 16.42
N GLN A 138 3.37 -14.27 16.15
CA GLN A 138 2.42 -13.68 17.09
C GLN A 138 1.32 -14.65 17.51
N LEU A 139 1.00 -15.62 16.65
CA LEU A 139 -0.01 -16.65 16.87
C LEU A 139 0.61 -18.04 17.07
N ASN A 140 1.91 -18.07 17.37
CA ASN A 140 2.70 -19.28 17.59
C ASN A 140 2.55 -20.29 16.44
N TRP A 141 2.59 -19.81 15.19
CA TRP A 141 2.47 -20.62 13.99
C TRP A 141 1.24 -21.51 14.01
N ASP A 142 0.08 -20.86 14.06
CA ASP A 142 -1.20 -21.56 14.22
C ASP A 142 -1.22 -22.50 15.43
N ASN A 143 -0.73 -21.99 16.57
CA ASN A 143 -0.54 -22.76 17.80
C ASN A 143 0.26 -24.07 17.63
N GLY A 144 1.18 -24.10 16.68
CA GLY A 144 2.07 -25.21 16.38
C GLY A 144 1.56 -26.19 15.32
N ASP A 145 0.42 -25.91 14.68
CA ASP A 145 -0.10 -26.71 13.57
C ASP A 145 0.56 -26.36 12.24
N CYS A 146 1.06 -25.12 12.12
CA CYS A 146 2.03 -24.77 11.12
C CYS A 146 3.42 -25.14 11.62
N SER A 147 3.92 -26.31 11.24
CA SER A 147 5.35 -26.58 11.29
C SER A 147 6.04 -25.72 10.22
N GLU A 148 7.21 -25.12 10.51
CA GLU A 148 8.06 -24.52 9.45
C GLU A 148 8.45 -25.54 8.36
N SER A 149 8.17 -26.82 8.60
CA SER A 149 8.42 -27.93 7.71
C SER A 149 7.15 -28.76 7.52
N GLY A 150 6.64 -28.80 6.29
CA GLY A 150 5.77 -29.89 5.84
C GLY A 150 6.52 -31.23 5.73
N ASP A 151 7.26 -31.61 6.77
CA ASP A 151 7.96 -32.89 6.85
C ASP A 151 7.41 -33.69 8.03
N ASP A 152 6.44 -34.53 7.70
CA ASP A 152 6.21 -35.78 8.39
C ASP A 152 7.45 -36.69 8.20
N ASP A 153 8.54 -36.47 8.94
CA ASP A 153 9.50 -37.56 9.18
C ASP A 153 10.17 -37.46 10.56
N ASP A 154 9.91 -38.50 11.34
CA ASP A 154 10.49 -38.76 12.65
C ASP A 154 12.03 -38.81 12.56
N SER A 155 12.73 -37.85 13.18
CA SER A 155 13.89 -38.07 14.07
C SER A 155 14.78 -36.82 14.21
N ALA A 156 14.39 -35.84 15.01
CA ALA A 156 15.33 -34.82 15.48
C ALA A 156 15.96 -35.24 16.82
N SER A 157 17.21 -35.67 16.75
CA SER A 157 18.13 -35.75 17.89
C SER A 157 18.39 -34.32 18.41
N PRO A 158 18.52 -34.07 19.73
CA PRO A 158 18.68 -32.72 20.23
C PRO A 158 20.14 -32.28 20.12
N GLY A 159 20.43 -31.27 19.30
CA GLY A 159 21.78 -30.68 19.28
C GLY A 159 22.16 -29.61 18.26
N ASP A 160 21.38 -29.30 17.22
CA ASP A 160 21.88 -28.43 16.15
C ASP A 160 21.18 -27.06 16.16
N ASP A 161 21.92 -26.07 16.69
CA ASP A 161 21.66 -24.64 16.69
C ASP A 161 22.04 -24.00 15.33
N ASP A 162 21.44 -24.47 14.24
CA ASP A 162 21.72 -23.93 12.89
C ASP A 162 20.56 -23.03 12.42
N ASP A 163 20.74 -21.74 12.67
CA ASP A 163 20.09 -20.61 12.00
C ASP A 163 20.38 -20.68 10.50
N ASP A 164 19.41 -21.14 9.70
CA ASP A 164 19.44 -21.05 8.24
C ASP A 164 18.04 -20.68 7.69
N SER A 165 17.64 -19.44 7.94
CA SER A 165 16.44 -18.80 7.37
C SER A 165 16.72 -18.15 6.00
N VAL A 166 17.61 -18.73 5.20
CA VAL A 166 17.65 -18.43 3.76
C VAL A 166 16.56 -19.25 3.09
N VAL A 167 15.52 -18.57 2.61
CA VAL A 167 14.66 -19.14 1.57
C VAL A 167 15.58 -19.34 0.38
N GLU A 168 16.10 -20.57 0.21
CA GLU A 168 16.93 -20.89 -0.93
C GLU A 168 16.14 -20.53 -2.20
N PRO A 169 16.71 -19.68 -3.07
CA PRO A 169 16.04 -19.26 -4.30
C PRO A 169 15.62 -20.50 -5.08
N TRP A 170 14.39 -20.49 -5.59
CA TRP A 170 13.96 -21.57 -6.48
C TRP A 170 14.95 -21.69 -7.63
N THR A 171 15.41 -22.91 -7.85
CA THR A 171 16.21 -23.27 -9.01
C THR A 171 15.37 -23.06 -10.26
N PHE A 172 16.01 -22.83 -11.41
CA PHE A 172 15.24 -22.77 -12.65
C PHE A 172 14.56 -24.12 -12.99
N GLY A 173 15.06 -25.23 -12.45
CA GLY A 173 14.40 -26.53 -12.52
C GLY A 173 13.03 -26.53 -11.86
N GLU A 174 12.92 -25.96 -10.66
CA GLU A 174 11.66 -25.82 -9.92
C GLU A 174 10.71 -24.85 -10.61
N ILE A 175 11.23 -23.71 -11.09
CA ILE A 175 10.45 -22.75 -11.89
C ILE A 175 9.85 -23.42 -13.13
N PHE A 176 10.65 -24.22 -13.85
CA PHE A 176 10.18 -24.95 -15.03
C PHE A 176 9.13 -26.00 -14.69
N ALA A 177 9.33 -26.79 -13.62
CA ALA A 177 8.38 -27.80 -13.18
C ALA A 177 7.06 -27.15 -12.76
N PHE A 178 7.13 -26.08 -11.97
CA PHE A 178 5.99 -25.33 -11.51
C PHE A 178 5.19 -24.72 -12.67
N ALA A 179 5.86 -24.02 -13.59
CA ALA A 179 5.22 -23.43 -14.76
C ALA A 179 4.57 -24.49 -15.66
N SER A 180 5.20 -25.67 -15.80
CA SER A 180 4.65 -26.76 -16.60
C SER A 180 3.36 -27.33 -16.01
N ASP A 181 3.26 -27.38 -14.69
CA ASP A 181 2.09 -27.90 -13.96
C ASP A 181 0.94 -26.89 -13.89
N HIS A 182 1.25 -25.62 -13.59
CA HIS A 182 0.26 -24.59 -13.26
C HIS A 182 -0.19 -23.73 -14.45
N CYS A 183 0.55 -23.74 -15.56
CA CYS A 183 0.29 -22.87 -16.70
C CYS A 183 -0.01 -23.67 -17.99
N SER A 184 -0.64 -24.84 -17.86
CA SER A 184 -0.95 -25.75 -18.97
C SER A 184 -1.81 -25.14 -20.09
N CYS A 185 -2.57 -24.06 -19.83
CA CYS A 185 -3.27 -23.27 -20.85
C CYS A 185 -2.33 -22.58 -21.87
N HIS A 186 -1.04 -22.55 -21.58
CA HIS A 186 0.01 -22.05 -22.47
C HIS A 186 0.81 -23.18 -23.15
N SER A 187 0.34 -24.43 -23.10
CA SER A 187 0.95 -25.56 -23.82
C SER A 187 0.39 -25.69 -25.25
N GLU A 188 1.19 -26.25 -26.16
CA GLU A 188 0.76 -26.60 -27.53
C GLU A 188 -0.41 -27.61 -27.51
N PRO A 189 -1.37 -27.58 -28.47
CA PRO A 189 -1.32 -26.90 -29.76
C PRO A 189 -2.21 -25.64 -29.90
N GLU A 190 -2.95 -25.25 -28.88
CA GLU A 190 -3.95 -24.16 -28.95
C GLU A 190 -3.80 -23.21 -27.75
N HIS A 191 -2.70 -22.46 -27.75
CA HIS A 191 -2.47 -21.36 -26.83
C HIS A 191 -3.16 -20.08 -27.36
N ASP A 192 -3.97 -19.39 -26.55
CA ASP A 192 -4.48 -18.08 -26.94
C ASP A 192 -3.44 -17.00 -26.58
N SER A 193 -3.16 -16.12 -27.53
CA SER A 193 -2.37 -14.89 -27.36
C SER A 193 -0.87 -15.00 -27.00
N GLY A 194 -0.03 -15.30 -28.00
CA GLY A 194 1.32 -14.68 -28.10
C GLY A 194 2.42 -15.17 -27.13
N PHE A 195 2.18 -16.23 -26.36
CA PHE A 195 3.17 -16.88 -25.52
C PHE A 195 2.91 -18.40 -25.41
N VAL A 196 3.95 -19.20 -25.68
CA VAL A 196 3.93 -20.67 -25.61
C VAL A 196 4.92 -21.11 -24.54
N LEU A 197 4.50 -21.98 -23.63
CA LEU A 197 5.40 -22.73 -22.77
C LEU A 197 5.99 -23.90 -23.57
N PRO A 198 7.29 -23.85 -23.88
CA PRO A 198 7.93 -24.94 -24.60
C PRO A 198 8.11 -26.16 -23.70
N SER A 199 8.21 -27.33 -24.31
CA SER A 199 8.32 -28.61 -23.61
C SER A 199 9.69 -28.87 -22.94
N THR A 200 10.63 -27.93 -23.02
CA THR A 200 11.97 -28.08 -22.44
C THR A 200 12.38 -26.85 -21.65
N ALA A 201 13.07 -27.07 -20.52
CA ALA A 201 13.57 -26.00 -19.64
C ALA A 201 14.44 -24.99 -20.41
N ALA A 202 15.37 -25.47 -21.25
CA ALA A 202 16.24 -24.61 -22.04
C ALA A 202 15.47 -23.65 -22.97
N GLN A 203 14.40 -24.13 -23.61
CA GLN A 203 13.56 -23.28 -24.46
C GLN A 203 12.72 -22.31 -23.64
N LEU A 204 12.24 -22.73 -22.45
CA LEU A 204 11.47 -21.85 -21.57
C LEU A 204 12.35 -20.69 -21.12
N TYR A 205 13.57 -20.98 -20.70
CA TYR A 205 14.54 -19.98 -20.29
C TYR A 205 14.77 -18.95 -21.38
N ILE A 206 15.06 -19.38 -22.61
CA ILE A 206 15.26 -18.48 -23.75
C ILE A 206 14.00 -17.63 -24.02
N SER A 207 12.81 -18.21 -23.84
CA SER A 207 11.53 -17.52 -24.08
C SER A 207 11.17 -16.51 -22.98
N TRP A 208 11.64 -16.69 -21.76
CA TRP A 208 11.33 -15.84 -20.60
C TRP A 208 12.44 -14.82 -20.31
N VAL A 209 13.66 -15.31 -20.23
CA VAL A 209 14.86 -14.57 -19.78
C VAL A 209 15.69 -14.07 -20.96
N GLY A 210 15.52 -14.67 -22.14
CA GLY A 210 16.31 -14.37 -23.33
C GLY A 210 17.63 -15.17 -23.40
N SER A 211 18.32 -15.09 -24.53
CA SER A 211 19.66 -15.68 -24.66
C SER A 211 20.64 -14.95 -23.75
N GLU A 212 21.37 -15.68 -22.90
CA GLU A 212 22.38 -15.12 -21.98
C GLU A 212 21.84 -14.11 -20.95
N GLY A 213 20.54 -14.11 -20.62
CA GLY A 213 19.97 -13.18 -19.63
C GLY A 213 19.85 -11.73 -20.12
N LEU A 214 19.83 -11.52 -21.44
CA LEU A 214 19.75 -10.19 -22.04
C LEU A 214 18.33 -9.60 -22.08
N GLY A 215 17.36 -10.26 -21.45
CA GLY A 215 15.96 -9.85 -21.46
C GLY A 215 15.25 -10.28 -22.75
N GLN A 216 13.97 -10.65 -22.61
CA GLN A 216 13.10 -10.97 -23.74
C GLN A 216 11.83 -10.12 -23.64
N PRO A 217 11.60 -9.17 -24.57
CA PRO A 217 10.44 -8.28 -24.49
C PRO A 217 9.10 -9.02 -24.44
N SER A 218 8.19 -8.52 -23.61
CA SER A 218 6.82 -9.04 -23.56
C SER A 218 6.03 -8.69 -24.81
N SER A 219 5.26 -9.65 -25.33
CA SER A 219 4.39 -9.44 -26.49
C SER A 219 3.24 -8.45 -26.18
N GLN A 220 2.78 -8.43 -24.93
CA GLN A 220 1.65 -7.59 -24.48
C GLN A 220 2.10 -6.21 -23.96
N LEU A 221 3.37 -6.08 -23.56
CA LEU A 221 3.97 -4.82 -23.14
C LEU A 221 5.45 -4.77 -23.57
N PRO A 222 5.76 -4.43 -24.84
CA PRO A 222 7.13 -4.51 -25.37
C PRO A 222 8.15 -3.59 -24.70
N SER A 223 7.72 -2.67 -23.83
CA SER A 223 8.60 -1.82 -23.02
C SER A 223 9.11 -2.51 -21.75
N MET A 224 8.66 -3.74 -21.47
CA MET A 224 9.03 -4.53 -20.30
C MET A 224 9.40 -5.94 -20.75
N ASP A 225 10.45 -6.51 -20.15
CA ASP A 225 10.84 -7.89 -20.44
C ASP A 225 9.88 -8.87 -19.76
N ARG A 226 9.81 -10.09 -20.29
CA ARG A 226 9.01 -11.16 -19.69
C ARG A 226 9.57 -11.49 -18.32
N ILE A 227 10.88 -11.70 -18.24
CA ILE A 227 11.69 -11.71 -17.02
C ILE A 227 12.88 -10.78 -17.26
N GLU A 228 13.04 -9.78 -16.40
CA GLU A 228 14.24 -8.95 -16.26
C GLU A 228 15.06 -9.54 -15.10
N PRO A 229 16.19 -10.22 -15.38
CA PRO A 229 17.07 -10.74 -14.35
C PRO A 229 17.49 -9.67 -13.34
N GLY A 230 17.22 -9.92 -12.06
CA GLY A 230 17.58 -9.03 -10.95
C GLY A 230 16.51 -7.98 -10.61
N ASP A 231 15.38 -7.94 -11.31
CA ASP A 231 14.31 -6.98 -11.02
C ASP A 231 12.90 -7.52 -11.39
N SER A 232 12.20 -8.03 -10.38
CA SER A 232 10.80 -8.47 -10.49
C SER A 232 9.83 -7.33 -10.86
N SER A 233 10.13 -6.08 -10.47
CA SER A 233 9.30 -4.91 -10.82
C SER A 233 9.39 -4.52 -12.30
N ARG A 234 10.36 -5.06 -13.02
CA ARG A 234 10.54 -4.93 -14.47
C ARG A 234 10.23 -6.22 -15.23
N SER A 235 9.64 -7.21 -14.55
CA SER A 235 9.32 -8.52 -15.10
C SER A 235 7.82 -8.66 -15.37
N TYR A 236 7.43 -8.71 -16.63
CA TYR A 236 6.01 -8.75 -17.01
C TYR A 236 5.30 -10.05 -16.57
N VAL A 237 6.01 -11.18 -16.55
CA VAL A 237 5.47 -12.45 -16.05
C VAL A 237 5.15 -12.34 -14.55
N TRP A 238 6.01 -11.69 -13.76
CA TRP A 238 5.75 -11.44 -12.34
C TRP A 238 4.44 -10.67 -12.14
N HIS A 239 4.28 -9.54 -12.82
CA HIS A 239 3.06 -8.74 -12.73
C HIS A 239 1.79 -9.49 -13.17
N LYS A 240 1.92 -10.43 -14.11
CA LYS A 240 0.81 -11.31 -14.51
C LYS A 240 0.41 -12.27 -13.41
N LEU A 241 1.35 -12.78 -12.62
CA LEU A 241 1.10 -13.72 -11.52
C LEU A 241 0.58 -13.01 -10.27
N ASP A 242 1.16 -11.86 -9.94
CA ASP A 242 0.78 -11.03 -8.78
C ASP A 242 -0.51 -10.21 -9.02
N GLY A 243 -0.88 -9.99 -10.30
CA GLY A 243 -2.12 -9.31 -10.67
C GLY A 243 -1.98 -7.79 -10.85
N THR A 244 -0.76 -7.27 -10.81
CA THR A 244 -0.42 -5.85 -10.94
C THR A 244 -0.11 -5.43 -12.39
N HIS A 245 -0.31 -6.32 -13.38
CA HIS A 245 0.03 -6.05 -14.79
C HIS A 245 -0.74 -4.90 -15.44
N LEU A 246 -1.96 -4.60 -14.97
CA LEU A 246 -2.74 -3.47 -15.48
C LEU A 246 -2.17 -2.13 -15.00
N ASP A 247 -1.60 -2.10 -13.80
CA ASP A 247 -0.96 -0.90 -13.23
C ASP A 247 0.32 -0.54 -13.99
N GLN A 248 0.98 -1.54 -14.57
CA GLN A 248 2.16 -1.37 -15.44
C GLN A 248 1.80 -0.98 -16.88
N GLY A 249 0.53 -0.75 -17.19
CA GLY A 249 0.06 -0.46 -18.55
C GLY A 249 0.00 -1.69 -19.46
N GLY A 250 0.00 -2.89 -18.88
CA GLY A 250 -0.22 -4.15 -19.57
C GLY A 250 -1.68 -4.37 -19.98
N SER A 251 -2.00 -5.58 -20.42
CA SER A 251 -3.34 -5.94 -20.88
C SER A 251 -3.72 -7.38 -20.53
N GLY A 252 -4.99 -7.74 -20.69
CA GLY A 252 -5.50 -9.09 -20.41
C GLY A 252 -5.76 -9.36 -18.92
N SER A 253 -5.99 -10.63 -18.58
CA SER A 253 -6.28 -11.06 -17.20
C SER A 253 -5.01 -11.41 -16.41
N ARG A 254 -5.17 -11.47 -15.07
CA ARG A 254 -4.20 -12.09 -14.14
C ARG A 254 -4.06 -13.57 -14.46
N MET A 255 -2.87 -14.11 -14.26
CA MET A 255 -2.54 -15.52 -14.43
C MET A 255 -2.34 -16.21 -13.07
N PRO A 256 -2.77 -17.48 -12.92
CA PRO A 256 -3.57 -18.28 -13.86
C PRO A 256 -4.96 -17.70 -14.16
N GLN A 257 -5.42 -17.82 -15.41
CA GLN A 257 -6.67 -17.20 -15.85
C GLN A 257 -7.88 -17.82 -15.14
N GLY A 258 -8.66 -17.00 -14.43
CA GLY A 258 -9.85 -17.46 -13.72
C GLY A 258 -9.57 -18.17 -12.39
N GLY A 259 -8.30 -18.28 -12.01
CA GLY A 259 -7.85 -18.94 -10.79
C GLY A 259 -7.92 -20.48 -10.83
N PRO A 260 -7.54 -21.16 -9.73
CA PRO A 260 -6.98 -20.57 -8.50
C PRO A 260 -5.67 -19.82 -8.78
N PHE A 261 -5.45 -18.72 -8.05
CA PHE A 261 -4.20 -17.98 -8.15
C PHE A 261 -3.08 -18.70 -7.37
N LEU A 262 -1.83 -18.37 -7.68
CA LEU A 262 -0.69 -18.96 -7.00
C LEU A 262 -0.69 -18.59 -5.51
N THR A 263 -0.19 -19.50 -4.68
CA THR A 263 -0.01 -19.26 -3.25
C THR A 263 1.01 -18.15 -3.01
N PRO A 264 0.93 -17.43 -1.86
CA PRO A 264 1.93 -16.43 -1.50
C PRO A 264 3.36 -17.01 -1.49
N ALA A 265 3.55 -18.23 -1.00
CA ALA A 265 4.85 -18.91 -0.99
C ALA A 265 5.40 -19.15 -2.42
N ALA A 266 4.55 -19.60 -3.36
CA ALA A 266 4.96 -19.79 -4.74
C ALA A 266 5.32 -18.45 -5.42
N LEU A 267 4.55 -17.39 -5.15
CA LEU A 267 4.90 -16.05 -5.61
C LEU A 267 6.23 -15.57 -5.02
N ALA A 268 6.47 -15.77 -3.72
CA ALA A 268 7.72 -15.41 -3.07
C ALA A 268 8.93 -16.14 -3.68
N GLY A 269 8.82 -17.45 -3.92
CA GLY A 269 9.89 -18.24 -4.56
C GLY A 269 10.20 -17.78 -5.99
N ILE A 270 9.17 -17.53 -6.80
CA ILE A 270 9.34 -16.97 -8.16
C ILE A 270 9.98 -15.58 -8.12
N ARG A 271 9.54 -14.72 -7.20
CA ARG A 271 10.09 -13.37 -7.04
C ARG A 271 11.57 -13.41 -6.64
N ALA A 272 11.91 -14.23 -5.64
CA ALA A 272 13.29 -14.40 -5.19
C ALA A 272 14.20 -14.87 -6.33
N TRP A 273 13.78 -15.89 -7.09
CA TRP A 273 14.53 -16.34 -8.27
C TRP A 273 14.78 -15.21 -9.29
N ILE A 274 13.77 -14.38 -9.56
CA ILE A 274 13.93 -13.24 -10.48
C ILE A 274 14.93 -12.22 -9.89
N ASP A 275 14.71 -11.78 -8.65
CA ASP A 275 15.48 -10.73 -7.99
C ASP A 275 16.96 -11.16 -7.76
N GLU A 276 17.24 -12.45 -7.70
CA GLU A 276 18.60 -13.01 -7.64
C GLU A 276 19.30 -13.17 -9.00
N GLY A 277 18.66 -12.72 -10.07
CA GLY A 277 19.25 -12.71 -11.42
C GLY A 277 18.76 -13.83 -12.32
N ALA A 278 17.65 -14.48 -11.97
CA ALA A 278 16.94 -15.45 -12.81
C ALA A 278 17.89 -16.51 -13.40
N ALA A 279 18.77 -17.08 -12.57
CA ALA A 279 19.83 -17.97 -13.03
C ALA A 279 19.27 -19.22 -13.72
N GLN A 280 19.92 -19.67 -14.81
CA GLN A 280 19.54 -20.90 -15.53
C GLN A 280 19.95 -22.18 -14.81
N THR A 281 20.88 -22.08 -13.85
CA THR A 281 21.46 -23.27 -13.20
C THR A 281 20.41 -24.01 -12.37
N PRO A 282 20.47 -25.35 -12.34
CA PRO A 282 19.77 -26.14 -11.34
C PRO A 282 20.34 -25.90 -9.95
#